data_AF-A0A384K708-F1
#
_entry.id   AF-A0A384K708-F1
#
_cell.length_a   1.000
_cell.length_b   1.000
_cell.length_c   1.000
_cell.angle_alpha   90.00
_cell.angle_beta   90.00
_cell.angle_gamma   90.00
#
_symmetry.space_group_name_H-M   'P 1'
#
loop_
_entity.id
_entity.type
_entity.pdbx_description
1 polymer ?
#
loop_
_entity_poly.entity_id
_entity_poly.type
_entity_poly.pdbx_seq_one_letter_code
_entity_poly.pdbx_strand_id
1 'polypeptide(L)'
;MEGTQQTTAALIDRQERAIAALLIRFQNLVKLAALPTEDAFTKETAAAEGLRMEVESNALTSAAEDLLKLTRELKEFWIFGSLRGIGEGEGDGEMETDSKKVAELIEKQLEKKHEQEKNKA
;
A
#
# COMPACT_ATOMS: atom_id res chain seq x y z
N MET A 1 8.18 15.93 4.02
CA MET A 1 7.50 14.88 4.80
C MET A 1 8.20 13.58 4.47
N GLU A 2 9.03 13.07 5.36
CA GLU A 2 9.61 11.72 5.24
C GLU A 2 8.46 10.72 5.36
N GLY A 3 7.93 10.29 4.22
CA GLY A 3 7.12 9.08 4.17
C GLY A 3 8.03 7.95 4.57
N THR A 4 7.75 7.30 5.71
CA THR A 4 8.44 6.10 6.17
C THR A 4 8.67 5.17 4.98
N GLN A 5 9.92 5.03 4.53
CA GLN A 5 10.27 4.05 3.52
C GLN A 5 9.94 2.68 4.10
N GLN A 6 8.79 2.13 3.74
CA GLN A 6 8.42 0.76 4.08
C GLN A 6 9.34 -0.16 3.30
N THR A 7 10.46 -0.53 3.91
CA THR A 7 11.39 -1.50 3.34
C THR A 7 10.74 -2.86 3.30
N THR A 8 11.13 -3.71 2.34
CA THR A 8 10.65 -5.10 2.26
C THR A 8 10.80 -5.84 3.59
N ALA A 9 11.88 -5.57 4.34
CA ALA A 9 12.10 -6.14 5.66
C ALA A 9 11.04 -5.73 6.69
N ALA A 10 10.62 -4.46 6.71
CA ALA A 10 9.56 -3.98 7.61
C ALA A 10 8.19 -4.62 7.28
N LEU A 11 7.90 -4.84 6.00
CA LEU A 11 6.67 -5.51 5.57
C LEU A 11 6.66 -6.99 5.96
N ILE A 12 7.80 -7.68 5.82
CA ILE A 12 7.97 -9.07 6.27
C ILE A 12 7.81 -9.17 7.79
N ASP A 13 8.47 -8.32 8.56
CA ASP A 13 8.35 -8.31 10.03
C ASP A 13 6.89 -8.08 10.48
N ARG A 14 6.18 -7.16 9.82
CA ARG A 14 4.75 -6.92 10.09
C ARG A 14 3.90 -8.15 9.74
N GLN A 15 4.17 -8.82 8.62
CA GLN A 15 3.48 -10.06 8.24
C GLN A 15 3.68 -11.14 9.29
N GLU A 16 4.94 -11.40 9.69
CA GLU A 16 5.28 -12.42 10.67
C GLU A 16 4.62 -12.15 12.02
N ARG A 17 4.65 -10.90 12.47
CA ARG A 17 4.01 -10.48 13.72
C ARG A 17 2.49 -10.67 13.68
N ALA A 18 1.85 -10.35 12.57
CA ALA A 18 0.41 -10.52 12.42
C ALA A 18 -0.01 -12.01 12.35
N ILE A 19 0.78 -12.85 11.65
CA ILE A 19 0.58 -14.31 11.65
C ILE A 19 0.76 -14.89 13.05
N ALA A 20 1.84 -14.50 13.74
CA ALA A 20 2.11 -14.96 15.09
C ALA A 20 0.98 -14.57 16.05
N ALA A 21 0.49 -13.32 15.97
CA ALA A 21 -0.65 -12.87 16.76
C ALA A 21 -1.89 -13.73 16.51
N LEU A 22 -2.26 -13.98 15.25
CA LEU A 22 -3.40 -14.82 14.88
C LEU A 22 -3.30 -16.22 15.49
N LEU A 23 -2.14 -16.88 15.33
CA LEU A 23 -1.91 -18.23 15.84
C LEU A 23 -1.94 -18.29 17.37
N ILE A 24 -1.34 -17.30 18.04
CA ILE A 24 -1.32 -17.22 19.51
C ILE A 24 -2.74 -17.03 20.06
N ARG A 25 -3.52 -16.12 19.50
CA ARG A 25 -4.92 -15.89 19.92
C ARG A 25 -5.77 -17.15 19.76
N PHE A 26 -5.64 -17.83 18.62
CA PHE A 26 -6.35 -19.08 18.39
C PHE A 26 -5.90 -20.19 19.37
N GLN A 27 -4.59 -20.33 19.59
CA GLN A 27 -4.07 -21.29 20.56
C GLN A 27 -4.59 -21.01 21.98
N ASN A 28 -4.67 -19.75 22.39
CA ASN A 28 -5.21 -19.36 23.68
C ASN A 28 -6.68 -19.77 23.81
N LEU A 29 -7.48 -19.55 22.77
CA LEU A 29 -8.89 -19.93 22.73
C LEU A 29 -9.06 -21.46 22.87
N VAL A 30 -8.24 -22.25 22.16
CA VAL A 30 -8.23 -23.72 22.30
C VAL A 30 -7.85 -24.14 23.72
N LYS A 31 -6.87 -23.48 24.35
CA LYS A 31 -6.49 -23.76 25.75
C LYS A 31 -7.63 -23.44 26.72
N LEU A 32 -8.36 -22.35 26.51
CA LEU A 32 -9.53 -21.97 27.31
C LEU A 32 -10.67 -22.98 27.15
N ALA A 33 -10.92 -23.45 25.93
CA ALA A 33 -11.94 -24.45 25.65
C ALA A 33 -11.59 -25.84 26.24
N ALA A 34 -10.30 -26.13 26.43
CA ALA A 34 -9.81 -27.39 26.99
C ALA A 34 -9.72 -27.39 28.53
N LEU A 35 -10.20 -26.34 29.21
CA LEU A 35 -10.25 -26.30 30.68
C LEU A 35 -11.18 -27.40 31.22
N PRO A 36 -10.81 -28.03 32.36
CA PRO A 36 -11.63 -29.09 32.97
C PRO A 36 -12.98 -28.57 33.47
N THR A 37 -14.05 -29.37 33.38
CA THR A 37 -15.42 -28.93 33.73
C THR A 37 -15.81 -29.15 35.19
N GLU A 38 -16.68 -28.23 35.64
CA GLU A 38 -17.57 -28.12 36.82
C GLU A 38 -17.06 -28.44 38.24
N ASP A 39 -16.24 -29.46 38.49
CA ASP A 39 -15.76 -29.75 39.86
C ASP A 39 -14.46 -29.01 40.22
N ALA A 40 -13.79 -28.41 39.23
CA ALA A 40 -12.48 -27.77 39.38
C ALA A 40 -12.52 -26.24 39.58
N PHE A 41 -13.67 -25.59 39.36
CA PHE A 41 -13.76 -24.12 39.26
C PHE A 41 -14.79 -23.51 40.22
N THR A 42 -14.42 -22.39 40.85
CA THR A 42 -15.40 -21.53 41.53
C THR A 42 -16.15 -20.68 40.50
N LYS A 43 -17.32 -20.13 40.86
CA LYS A 43 -18.14 -19.32 39.94
C LYS A 43 -17.37 -18.09 39.41
N GLU A 44 -16.53 -17.51 40.25
CA GLU A 44 -15.70 -16.34 39.92
C GLU A 44 -14.65 -16.71 38.87
N THR A 45 -14.02 -17.87 39.00
CA THR A 45 -13.04 -18.36 38.02
C THR A 45 -13.69 -18.69 36.67
N ALA A 46 -14.87 -19.32 36.67
CA ALA A 46 -15.61 -19.59 35.44
C ALA A 46 -15.99 -18.29 34.71
N ALA A 47 -16.45 -17.27 35.45
CA ALA A 47 -16.76 -15.96 34.89
C ALA A 47 -15.52 -15.26 34.30
N ALA A 48 -14.38 -15.34 34.99
CA ALA A 48 -13.12 -14.77 34.52
C ALA A 48 -12.63 -15.43 33.21
N GLU A 49 -12.70 -16.76 33.12
CA GLU A 49 -12.30 -17.47 31.90
C GLU A 49 -13.29 -17.23 30.74
N GLY A 50 -14.59 -17.06 31.06
CA GLY A 50 -15.59 -16.63 30.08
C GLY A 50 -15.26 -15.27 29.45
N LEU A 51 -14.93 -14.27 30.28
CA LEU A 51 -14.48 -12.95 29.80
C LEU A 51 -13.20 -13.07 28.97
N ARG A 52 -12.26 -13.91 29.41
CA ARG A 52 -11.00 -14.12 28.69
C ARG A 52 -11.22 -14.73 27.30
N MET A 53 -12.19 -15.64 27.17
CA MET A 53 -12.56 -16.21 25.88
C MET A 53 -13.12 -15.17 24.91
N GLU A 54 -13.91 -14.21 25.41
CA GLU A 54 -14.41 -13.08 24.62
C GLU A 54 -13.27 -12.15 24.16
N VAL A 55 -12.34 -11.82 25.07
CA VAL A 55 -11.18 -10.98 24.75
C VAL A 55 -10.29 -11.63 23.69
N GLU A 56 -9.98 -12.93 23.82
CA GLU A 56 -9.16 -13.63 22.83
C GLU A 56 -9.87 -13.75 21.48
N SER A 57 -11.20 -13.90 21.46
CA SER A 57 -12.01 -13.93 20.24
C SER A 57 -11.98 -12.58 19.50
N ASN A 58 -12.17 -11.48 20.21
CA ASN A 58 -12.09 -10.14 19.62
C ASN A 58 -10.69 -9.83 19.11
N ALA A 59 -9.66 -10.17 19.89
CA ALA A 59 -8.27 -9.97 19.50
C ALA A 59 -7.85 -10.85 18.31
N LEU A 60 -8.43 -12.04 18.15
CA LEU A 60 -8.26 -12.88 16.96
C LEU A 60 -8.82 -12.19 15.71
N THR A 61 -10.04 -11.64 15.79
CA THR A 61 -10.65 -10.87 14.70
C THR A 61 -9.79 -9.68 14.31
N SER A 62 -9.31 -8.90 15.29
CA SER A 62 -8.41 -7.77 15.01
C SER A 62 -7.10 -8.19 14.35
N ALA A 63 -6.51 -9.33 14.76
CA ALA A 63 -5.31 -9.86 14.10
C ALA A 63 -5.56 -10.25 12.64
N ALA A 64 -6.73 -10.81 12.33
CA ALA A 64 -7.13 -11.10 10.95
C ALA A 64 -7.35 -9.82 10.13
N GLU A 65 -7.97 -8.79 10.71
CA GLU A 65 -8.14 -7.49 10.06
C GLU A 65 -6.80 -6.82 9.76
N ASP A 66 -5.80 -6.93 10.64
CA ASP A 66 -4.47 -6.36 10.43
C ASP A 66 -3.72 -7.06 9.27
N LEU A 67 -3.90 -8.37 9.10
CA LEU A 67 -3.43 -9.08 7.90
C LEU A 67 -4.14 -8.56 6.63
N LEU A 68 -5.46 -8.37 6.68
CA LEU A 68 -6.21 -7.83 5.55
C LEU A 68 -5.75 -6.41 5.19
N LYS A 69 -5.51 -5.53 6.18
CA LYS A 69 -4.93 -4.20 5.98
C LYS A 69 -3.58 -4.28 5.29
N LEU A 70 -2.69 -5.17 5.74
CA LEU A 70 -1.39 -5.37 5.10
C LEU A 70 -1.55 -5.79 3.62
N THR A 71 -2.45 -6.72 3.31
CA THR A 71 -2.68 -7.12 1.91
C THR A 71 -3.24 -5.98 1.06
N ARG A 72 -4.08 -5.12 1.64
CA ARG A 72 -4.59 -3.92 0.97
C ARG A 72 -3.45 -2.96 0.66
N GLU A 73 -2.61 -2.64 1.64
CA GLU A 73 -1.45 -1.75 1.45
C GLU A 73 -0.49 -2.29 0.38
N LEU A 74 -0.21 -3.60 0.37
CA LEU A 74 0.59 -4.23 -0.67
C LEU A 74 -0.04 -4.06 -2.06
N LYS A 75 -1.36 -4.28 -2.20
CA LYS A 75 -2.08 -4.07 -3.46
C LYS A 75 -2.06 -2.60 -3.87
N GLU A 76 -2.19 -1.67 -2.93
CA GLU A 76 -2.08 -0.24 -3.19
C GLU A 76 -0.68 0.13 -3.72
N PHE A 77 0.39 -0.43 -3.15
CA PHE A 77 1.75 -0.26 -3.70
C PHE A 77 1.88 -0.80 -5.13
N TRP A 78 1.25 -1.93 -5.44
CA TRP A 78 1.26 -2.50 -6.80
C TRP A 78 0.45 -1.67 -7.80
N ILE A 79 -0.72 -1.16 -7.40
CA ILE A 79 -1.64 -0.44 -8.30
C ILE A 79 -1.18 1.00 -8.53
N PHE A 80 -0.75 1.68 -7.46
CA PHE A 80 -0.36 3.09 -7.54
C PHE A 80 1.13 3.28 -7.84
N GLY A 81 1.97 2.27 -7.56
CA GLY A 81 3.42 2.37 -7.66
C GLY A 81 4.00 3.33 -6.61
N SER A 82 5.27 3.71 -6.77
CA SER A 82 5.80 4.89 -6.09
C SER A 82 4.97 6.12 -6.47
N LEU A 83 4.75 7.05 -5.53
CA LEU A 83 4.25 8.39 -5.88
C LEU A 83 5.08 8.90 -7.05
N ARG A 84 4.44 9.10 -8.20
CA ARG A 84 5.08 9.71 -9.37
C ARG A 84 5.75 11.00 -8.92
N GLY A 85 6.99 11.23 -9.34
CA GLY A 85 7.65 12.50 -9.12
C GLY A 85 6.79 13.67 -9.63
N ILE A 86 6.98 14.87 -9.09
CA ILE A 86 6.37 16.07 -9.64
C ILE A 86 6.87 16.21 -11.10
N GLY A 87 5.99 16.07 -12.08
CA GLY A 87 6.32 16.04 -13.52
C GLY A 87 6.40 14.64 -14.16
N GLU A 88 6.31 13.55 -13.40
CA GLU A 88 6.31 12.19 -13.97
C GLU A 88 4.92 11.85 -14.54
N GLY A 89 4.85 11.60 -15.85
CA GLY A 89 3.60 11.39 -16.58
C GLY A 89 2.92 12.66 -17.09
N GLU A 90 3.46 13.83 -16.78
CA GLU A 90 3.19 15.06 -17.52
C GLU A 90 4.05 15.04 -18.78
N GLY A 91 3.53 14.45 -19.86
CA GLY A 91 4.14 14.53 -21.18
C GLY A 91 4.31 15.96 -21.73
N ASP A 92 3.97 17.00 -20.94
CA ASP A 92 4.05 18.40 -21.32
C ASP A 92 5.48 18.91 -21.47
N GLY A 93 6.45 18.41 -20.68
CA GLY A 93 7.83 18.91 -20.73
C GLY A 93 8.50 18.66 -22.09
N GLU A 94 8.45 17.42 -22.57
CA GLU A 94 9.02 17.06 -23.86
C GLU A 94 8.14 17.54 -25.03
N MET A 95 6.81 17.47 -24.90
CA MET A 95 5.88 17.91 -25.95
C MET A 95 5.97 19.42 -26.22
N GLU A 96 6.15 20.25 -25.19
CA GLU A 96 6.37 21.70 -25.31
C GLU A 96 7.69 21.99 -26.04
N THR A 97 8.76 21.24 -25.73
CA THR A 97 10.07 21.42 -26.38
C THR A 97 10.07 20.99 -27.83
N ASP A 98 9.38 19.90 -28.16
CA ASP A 98 9.27 19.40 -29.54
C ASP A 98 8.35 20.30 -30.36
N SER A 99 7.27 20.83 -29.78
CA SER A 99 6.39 21.81 -30.43
C SER A 99 7.15 23.09 -30.81
N LYS A 100 8.05 23.58 -29.94
CA LYS A 100 8.91 24.74 -30.23
C LYS A 100 9.89 24.47 -31.37
N LYS A 101 10.53 23.30 -31.39
CA LYS A 101 11.42 22.90 -32.49
C LYS A 101 10.69 22.80 -33.83
N VAL A 102 9.46 22.28 -33.83
CA VAL A 102 8.63 22.20 -35.03
C VAL A 102 8.29 23.60 -35.54
N ALA A 103 7.94 24.54 -34.66
CA ALA A 103 7.66 25.93 -35.04
C ALA A 103 8.88 26.60 -35.71
N GLU A 104 10.08 26.48 -35.12
CA GLU A 104 11.31 27.05 -35.69
C GLU A 104 11.68 26.45 -37.05
N LEU A 105 11.44 25.15 -37.26
CA LEU A 105 11.69 24.48 -38.53
C LEU A 105 10.73 24.97 -39.64
N ILE A 106 9.47 25.21 -39.30
CA ILE A 106 8.48 25.76 -40.23
C ILE A 106 8.86 27.19 -40.63
N GLU A 107 9.26 28.02 -39.67
CA GLU A 107 9.67 29.40 -39.93
C GLU A 107 10.87 29.47 -40.89
N LYS A 108 11.92 28.67 -40.64
CA LYS A 108 13.07 28.57 -41.54
C LYS A 108 12.72 28.06 -42.94
N GLN A 109 11.71 27.20 -43.06
CA GLN A 109 11.24 26.76 -44.39
C GLN A 109 10.45 27.84 -45.13
N LEU A 110 9.65 28.62 -44.41
CA LEU A 110 8.91 29.75 -44.99
C LEU A 110 9.84 30.86 -45.46
N GLU A 111 10.88 31.19 -44.68
CA GLU A 111 11.91 32.16 -45.08
C GLU A 111 12.65 31.73 -46.34
N LYS A 112 13.09 30.47 -46.40
CA LYS A 112 13.75 29.91 -47.60
C LYS A 112 12.84 29.94 -48.83
N LYS A 113 11.55 29.67 -48.67
CA LYS A 113 10.57 29.77 -49.78
C LYS A 113 10.41 31.22 -50.23
N HIS A 114 10.30 32.17 -49.30
CA HIS A 114 10.21 33.60 -49.62
C HIS A 114 11.46 34.13 -50.34
N GLU A 115 12.66 33.68 -49.96
CA GLU A 115 13.90 34.03 -50.66
C GLU A 115 13.98 33.40 -52.05
N GLN A 116 13.51 32.17 -52.21
CA GLN A 116 13.44 31.51 -53.52
C GLN A 116 12.43 32.16 -54.47
N GLU A 117 11.33 32.71 -53.94
CA GLU A 117 10.35 33.47 -54.72
C GLU A 117 10.88 34.86 -55.10
N LYS A 118 11.57 35.55 -54.18
CA LYS A 118 12.24 36.83 -54.48
C LYS A 118 13.35 36.71 -55.52
N ASN A 119 14.12 35.62 -55.52
CA ASN A 119 15.17 35.39 -56.52
C ASN A 119 14.64 34.91 -57.89
N LYS A 120 13.33 34.63 -58.01
CA LYS A 120 12.67 34.25 -59.28
C LYS A 120 11.90 35.41 -59.93
N ALA A 121 11.74 36.54 -59.24
CA ALA A 121 11.14 37.78 -59.75
C ALA A 121 12.23 38.73 -60.26
#